data_AF-A0A2D4IDZ7-F1
#
_entry.id   AF-A0A2D4IDZ7-F1
#
_cell.length_a   1.000
_cell.length_b   1.000
_cell.length_c   1.000
_cell.angle_alpha   90.00
_cell.angle_beta   90.00
_cell.angle_gamma   90.00
#
_symmetry.space_group_name_H-M   'P 1'
#
loop_
_entity.id
_entity.type
_entity.pdbx_description
1 polymer ?
#
loop_
_entity_poly.entity_id
_entity_poly.type
_entity_poly.pdbx_seq_one_letter_code
_entity_poly.pdbx_strand_id
1 'polypeptide(L)'
;FVGSYYLCKDMLNKQDCKYGDNCTFAYHQEEIDVWTEERKGTLNRDLLFDPLGGIKRGNLTIIKILKEHQGIFTFLCEICFDSKPRIISKGLKDSPAVCSNLAAKHSFYENKCLVHIVRSTSLKYSKIRQFQEHFQFDVCRHEVRYGCLREDSCHFAHSFIELKIWLLQQYSGMTHEDIVQESKKFWQQMEAHAGKANNNMASARTPISNTFDLQMKFVCGQCWRNGQVVEPDKDLKYCSAKAHHCWTKERRVLLVMSKAKKKWVSVRPLPSIRNFPQQYDLCIHAQNGRKCQYVGNCSFAHSPEEREMWTFMKENKILDMQQTYDMWLKKHNPGKPGEGTPLTSREGEKQIQMPTDYADMVVPYSR
;
A
#
# COMPACT_ATOMS: atom_id res chain seq x y z
N PHE A 1 9.04 -14.64 -7.40
CA PHE A 1 9.61 -15.76 -8.18
C PHE A 1 8.53 -16.82 -8.30
N VAL A 2 8.34 -17.44 -9.47
CA VAL A 2 7.18 -18.34 -9.78
C VAL A 2 7.64 -19.79 -10.07
N GLY A 3 8.91 -20.13 -9.83
CA GLY A 3 9.45 -21.47 -10.10
C GLY A 3 9.12 -22.48 -8.99
N SER A 4 8.90 -23.74 -9.36
CA SER A 4 8.74 -24.86 -8.43
C SER A 4 9.95 -24.99 -7.50
N TYR A 5 9.73 -25.49 -6.28
CA TYR A 5 10.83 -25.89 -5.39
C TYR A 5 11.33 -27.28 -5.80
N TYR A 6 12.63 -27.53 -5.59
CA TYR A 6 13.29 -28.77 -5.99
C TYR A 6 14.16 -29.30 -4.86
N LEU A 7 14.32 -30.63 -4.83
CA LEU A 7 15.19 -31.31 -3.89
C LEU A 7 16.67 -31.10 -4.23
N CYS A 8 17.49 -31.02 -3.19
CA CYS A 8 18.93 -30.95 -3.29
C CYS A 8 19.45 -32.25 -3.94
N LYS A 9 20.27 -32.10 -4.98
CA LYS A 9 20.80 -33.22 -5.75
C LYS A 9 21.70 -34.15 -4.93
N ASP A 10 22.49 -33.58 -4.02
CA ASP A 10 23.36 -34.36 -3.15
C ASP A 10 22.54 -35.20 -2.15
N MET A 11 21.48 -34.61 -1.59
CA MET A 11 20.53 -35.30 -0.70
C MET A 11 19.77 -36.42 -1.43
N LEU A 12 19.34 -36.17 -2.68
CA LEU A 12 18.72 -37.20 -3.53
C LEU A 12 19.64 -38.40 -3.77
N ASN A 13 20.95 -38.16 -3.86
CA ASN A 13 21.97 -39.20 -4.03
C ASN A 13 22.43 -39.81 -2.70
N LYS A 14 21.77 -39.49 -1.57
CA LYS A 14 22.14 -39.93 -0.22
C LYS A 14 23.58 -39.54 0.17
N GLN A 15 24.02 -38.38 -0.30
CA GLN A 15 25.29 -37.77 0.07
C GLN A 15 25.04 -36.54 0.94
N ASP A 16 26.02 -36.19 1.78
CA ASP A 16 25.96 -34.95 2.53
C ASP A 16 26.00 -33.74 1.60
N CYS A 17 25.12 -32.78 1.85
CA CYS A 17 25.05 -31.57 1.05
C CYS A 17 26.32 -30.73 1.24
N LYS A 18 27.04 -30.47 0.15
CA LYS A 18 28.29 -29.69 0.15
C LYS A 18 28.12 -28.22 0.55
N TYR A 19 26.88 -27.73 0.55
CA TYR A 19 26.56 -26.34 0.83
C TYR A 19 26.01 -26.13 2.24
N GLY A 20 25.68 -27.20 2.97
CA GLY A 20 25.12 -27.13 4.33
C GLY A 20 23.98 -26.10 4.42
N ASP A 21 24.03 -25.26 5.45
CA ASP A 21 23.01 -24.23 5.71
C ASP A 21 22.86 -23.17 4.60
N ASN A 22 23.80 -23.10 3.66
CA ASN A 22 23.73 -22.18 2.52
C ASN A 22 23.03 -22.80 1.29
N CYS A 23 22.55 -24.04 1.40
CA CYS A 23 21.83 -24.69 0.32
C CYS A 23 20.45 -24.05 0.11
N THR A 24 20.11 -23.72 -1.14
CA THR A 24 18.82 -23.10 -1.51
C THR A 24 17.81 -24.10 -2.05
N PHE A 25 18.16 -25.39 -2.05
CA PHE A 25 17.31 -26.51 -2.46
C PHE A 25 16.87 -27.30 -1.23
N ALA A 26 15.66 -27.84 -1.26
CA ALA A 26 15.08 -28.57 -0.13
C ALA A 26 15.79 -29.91 0.10
N TYR A 27 15.98 -30.31 1.35
CA TYR A 27 16.63 -31.58 1.67
C TYR A 27 15.66 -32.74 1.58
N HIS A 28 14.37 -32.48 1.85
CA HIS A 28 13.31 -33.49 1.86
C HIS A 28 12.00 -32.93 1.28
N GLN A 29 11.05 -33.82 0.97
CA GLN A 29 9.79 -33.46 0.32
C GLN A 29 8.93 -32.57 1.22
N GLU A 30 8.97 -32.82 2.53
CA GLU A 30 8.24 -32.05 3.55
C GLU A 30 8.67 -30.59 3.57
N GLU A 31 9.95 -30.31 3.30
CA GLU A 31 10.47 -28.94 3.21
C GLU A 31 9.98 -28.21 1.96
N ILE A 32 9.84 -28.93 0.83
CA ILE A 32 9.18 -28.42 -0.37
C ILE A 32 7.71 -28.09 -0.08
N ASP A 33 7.01 -28.97 0.63
CA ASP A 33 5.59 -28.81 0.93
C ASP A 33 5.38 -27.59 1.85
N VAL A 34 6.19 -27.45 2.90
CA VAL A 34 6.19 -26.28 3.80
C VAL A 34 6.45 -24.99 3.02
N TRP A 35 7.52 -24.92 2.22
CA TRP A 35 7.83 -23.71 1.46
C TRP A 35 6.74 -23.38 0.41
N THR A 36 6.13 -24.41 -0.16
CA THR A 36 5.02 -24.27 -1.11
C THR A 36 3.80 -23.65 -0.45
N GLU A 37 3.42 -24.12 0.73
CA GLU A 37 2.30 -23.56 1.48
C GLU A 37 2.63 -22.16 2.05
N GLU A 38 3.87 -21.91 2.48
CA GLU A 38 4.32 -20.55 2.84
C GLU A 38 4.20 -19.57 1.68
N ARG A 39 4.62 -19.99 0.48
CA ARG A 39 4.52 -19.16 -0.72
C ARG A 39 3.06 -18.89 -1.13
N LYS A 40 2.18 -19.87 -0.93
CA LYS A 40 0.73 -19.71 -1.13
C LYS A 40 0.07 -18.85 -0.03
N GLY A 41 0.79 -18.56 1.05
CA GLY A 41 0.27 -17.86 2.23
C GLY A 41 -0.69 -18.72 3.06
N THR A 42 -0.71 -20.04 2.84
CA THR A 42 -1.56 -21.01 3.54
C THR A 42 -0.90 -21.59 4.78
N LEU A 43 0.40 -21.35 4.96
CA LEU A 43 1.18 -21.78 6.11
C LEU A 43 2.17 -20.68 6.50
N ASN A 44 2.44 -20.55 7.80
CA ASN A 44 3.56 -19.76 8.32
C ASN A 44 4.37 -20.69 9.22
N ARG A 45 5.62 -20.99 8.85
CA ARG A 45 6.45 -21.93 9.62
C ARG A 45 6.68 -21.47 11.06
N ASP A 46 6.63 -20.16 11.32
CA ASP A 46 6.83 -19.61 12.66
C ASP A 46 5.74 -20.13 13.63
N LEU A 47 4.56 -20.46 13.10
CA LEU A 47 3.43 -21.03 13.85
C LEU A 47 3.54 -22.56 14.06
N LEU A 48 4.43 -23.25 13.35
CA LEU A 48 4.62 -24.70 13.51
C LEU A 48 5.50 -25.05 14.72
N PHE A 49 6.49 -24.21 15.01
CA PHE A 49 7.39 -24.38 16.16
C PHE A 49 6.93 -23.58 17.38
N ASP A 50 6.12 -22.54 17.17
CA ASP A 50 5.45 -21.78 18.23
C ASP A 50 4.14 -21.16 17.66
N PRO A 51 2.97 -21.80 17.85
CA PRO A 51 1.70 -21.29 17.31
C PRO A 51 1.33 -19.89 17.79
N LEU A 52 2.07 -19.32 18.75
CA LEU A 52 1.90 -18.00 19.32
C LEU A 52 3.13 -17.08 19.13
N GLY A 53 4.12 -17.49 18.32
CA GLY A 53 5.24 -16.66 17.87
C GLY A 53 6.06 -16.02 19.00
N GLY A 54 6.39 -16.76 20.06
CA GLY A 54 7.24 -16.30 21.16
C GLY A 54 6.65 -15.12 21.93
N ILE A 55 5.36 -14.82 21.74
CA ILE A 55 4.67 -13.78 22.49
C ILE A 55 4.50 -14.31 23.91
N LYS A 56 5.50 -14.06 24.76
CA LYS A 56 5.31 -14.09 26.22
C LYS A 56 4.04 -13.27 26.50
N ARG A 57 3.09 -13.86 27.23
CA ARG A 57 1.72 -13.35 27.54
C ARG A 57 1.60 -11.87 27.95
N GLY A 58 2.69 -11.15 28.20
CA GLY A 58 2.73 -9.72 28.56
C GLY A 58 3.32 -8.75 27.53
N ASN A 59 3.61 -9.17 26.29
CA ASN A 59 4.37 -8.31 25.35
C ASN A 59 3.62 -7.79 24.12
N LEU A 60 2.39 -8.21 23.84
CA LEU A 60 1.63 -7.70 22.68
C LEU A 60 0.97 -6.36 23.01
N THR A 61 1.18 -5.33 22.19
CA THR A 61 0.57 -4.00 22.37
C THR A 61 0.12 -3.44 21.03
N ILE A 62 -0.84 -2.50 21.03
CA ILE A 62 -1.29 -1.80 19.81
C ILE A 62 -0.13 -1.15 19.06
N ILE A 63 0.83 -0.57 19.78
CA ILE A 63 2.01 0.03 19.18
C ILE A 63 2.82 -1.00 18.38
N LYS A 64 3.02 -2.21 18.92
CA LYS A 64 3.75 -3.28 18.22
C LYS A 64 2.96 -3.77 17.01
N ILE A 65 1.65 -3.97 17.15
CA ILE A 65 0.76 -4.37 16.05
C ILE A 65 0.79 -3.32 14.92
N LEU A 66 0.68 -2.03 15.23
CA LEU A 66 0.73 -0.95 14.24
C LEU A 66 2.11 -0.78 13.61
N LYS A 67 3.21 -1.02 14.34
CA LYS A 67 4.56 -1.04 13.75
C LYS A 67 4.71 -2.16 12.73
N GLU A 68 4.12 -3.32 13.00
CA GLU A 68 4.23 -4.52 12.14
C GLU A 68 3.27 -4.50 10.95
N HIS A 69 2.01 -4.11 11.15
CA HIS A 69 0.94 -4.16 10.14
C HIS A 69 0.66 -2.80 9.48
N GLN A 70 1.24 -1.72 10.00
CA GLN A 70 1.01 -0.33 9.58
C GLN A 70 -0.49 0.05 9.62
N GLY A 71 -0.86 1.24 9.15
CA GLY A 71 -2.26 1.65 9.07
C GLY A 71 -2.87 2.22 10.36
N ILE A 72 -4.19 2.32 10.38
CA ILE A 72 -4.95 2.92 11.49
C ILE A 72 -6.13 2.03 11.89
N PHE A 73 -6.48 2.06 13.17
CA PHE A 73 -7.76 1.52 13.64
C PHE A 73 -8.80 2.64 13.73
N THR A 74 -9.98 2.40 13.19
CA THR A 74 -11.08 3.36 13.23
C THR A 74 -12.43 2.66 13.25
N PHE A 75 -13.47 3.38 13.64
CA PHE A 75 -14.84 2.89 13.57
C PHE A 75 -15.49 3.32 12.25
N LEU A 76 -16.16 2.37 11.60
CA LEU A 76 -17.03 2.59 10.45
C LEU A 76 -18.44 2.08 10.77
N CYS A 77 -19.45 2.53 10.02
CA CYS A 77 -20.81 1.99 10.14
C CYS A 77 -20.82 0.56 9.60
N GLU A 78 -21.17 -0.39 10.46
CA GLU A 78 -21.22 -1.82 10.19
C GLU A 78 -22.21 -2.16 9.07
N ILE A 79 -23.44 -1.66 9.16
CA ILE A 79 -24.47 -1.88 8.12
C ILE A 79 -23.98 -1.43 6.74
N CYS A 80 -23.33 -0.27 6.66
CA CYS A 80 -22.75 0.20 5.40
C CYS A 80 -21.55 -0.66 4.96
N PHE A 81 -20.71 -1.08 5.92
CA PHE A 81 -19.52 -1.87 5.64
C PHE A 81 -19.85 -3.28 5.12
N ASP A 82 -20.92 -3.88 5.63
CA ASP A 82 -21.35 -5.24 5.27
C ASP A 82 -22.31 -5.26 4.07
N SER A 83 -22.78 -4.09 3.63
CA SER A 83 -23.60 -3.97 2.42
C SER A 83 -22.87 -4.48 1.17
N LYS A 84 -23.64 -4.95 0.19
CA LYS A 84 -23.15 -5.45 -1.10
C LYS A 84 -23.82 -4.63 -2.21
N PRO A 85 -23.12 -3.67 -2.85
CA PRO A 85 -21.69 -3.35 -2.71
C PRO A 85 -21.36 -2.60 -1.41
N ARG A 86 -20.13 -2.80 -0.90
CA ARG A 86 -19.65 -2.20 0.36
C ARG A 86 -19.61 -0.67 0.29
N ILE A 87 -20.12 -0.01 1.34
CA ILE A 87 -20.12 1.44 1.49
C ILE A 87 -19.29 1.83 2.72
N ILE A 88 -18.37 2.78 2.55
CA ILE A 88 -17.53 3.30 3.65
C ILE A 88 -18.21 4.53 4.25
N SER A 89 -18.78 4.39 5.45
CA SER A 89 -19.44 5.50 6.16
C SER A 89 -18.89 5.66 7.58
N LYS A 90 -18.65 6.91 7.98
CA LYS A 90 -18.17 7.30 9.33
C LYS A 90 -19.27 8.06 10.08
N GLY A 91 -19.12 8.26 11.39
CA GLY A 91 -19.99 9.21 12.10
C GLY A 91 -19.83 10.63 11.54
N LEU A 92 -20.94 11.34 11.35
CA LEU A 92 -20.91 12.72 10.87
C LEU A 92 -20.22 13.63 11.89
N LYS A 93 -19.46 14.62 11.40
CA LYS A 93 -18.71 15.55 12.27
C LYS A 93 -19.65 16.39 13.15
N ASP A 94 -20.81 16.77 12.61
CA ASP A 94 -21.79 17.64 13.28
C ASP A 94 -22.91 16.85 13.99
N SER A 95 -23.04 15.55 13.69
CA SER A 95 -24.01 14.64 14.30
C SER A 95 -23.42 13.23 14.41
N PRO A 96 -22.48 13.00 15.34
CA PRO A 96 -21.69 11.76 15.39
C PRO A 96 -22.52 10.50 15.69
N ALA A 97 -23.78 10.66 16.10
CA ALA A 97 -24.75 9.58 16.27
C ALA A 97 -25.29 9.00 14.96
N VAL A 98 -25.09 9.65 13.81
CA VAL A 98 -25.58 9.18 12.51
C VAL A 98 -24.43 8.96 11.54
N CYS A 99 -24.51 7.89 10.75
CA CYS A 99 -23.50 7.58 9.73
C CYS A 99 -23.58 8.54 8.53
N SER A 100 -22.45 8.73 7.84
CA SER A 100 -22.30 9.63 6.70
C SER A 100 -22.85 9.10 5.37
N ASN A 101 -23.66 8.03 5.38
CA ASN A 101 -24.30 7.52 4.17
C ASN A 101 -25.44 8.47 3.76
N LEU A 102 -25.42 8.91 2.50
CA LEU A 102 -26.43 9.84 1.97
C LEU A 102 -27.75 9.14 1.63
N ALA A 103 -27.72 7.83 1.34
CA ALA A 103 -28.89 7.06 0.94
C ALA A 103 -29.69 6.50 2.13
N ALA A 104 -29.04 6.24 3.25
CA ALA A 104 -29.67 5.69 4.45
C ALA A 104 -29.03 6.25 5.72
N LYS A 105 -29.84 6.61 6.71
CA LYS A 105 -29.36 7.13 8.00
C LYS A 105 -29.36 6.02 9.04
N HIS A 106 -28.18 5.51 9.37
CA HIS A 106 -28.01 4.52 10.43
C HIS A 106 -27.52 5.17 11.73
N SER A 107 -28.00 4.66 12.87
CA SER A 107 -27.45 4.94 14.19
C SER A 107 -26.01 4.43 14.26
N PHE A 108 -25.04 5.35 14.35
CA PHE A 108 -23.63 5.03 14.26
C PHE A 108 -23.10 4.33 15.52
N TYR A 109 -23.52 4.76 16.71
CA TYR A 109 -23.00 4.19 17.96
C TYR A 109 -23.43 2.74 18.19
N GLU A 110 -24.65 2.42 17.77
CA GLU A 110 -25.22 1.07 17.88
C GLU A 110 -24.70 0.13 16.78
N ASN A 111 -24.28 0.68 15.63
CA ASN A 111 -23.88 -0.09 14.45
C ASN A 111 -22.48 0.30 13.99
N LYS A 112 -21.50 0.36 14.90
CA LYS A 112 -20.09 0.60 14.56
C LYS A 112 -19.31 -0.71 14.56
N CYS A 113 -18.50 -0.91 13.53
CA CYS A 113 -17.51 -1.98 13.49
C CYS A 113 -16.10 -1.40 13.58
N LEU A 114 -15.21 -2.12 14.28
CA LEU A 114 -13.79 -1.80 14.29
C LEU A 114 -13.17 -2.22 12.95
N VAL A 115 -12.45 -1.30 12.31
CA VAL A 115 -11.82 -1.56 11.01
C VAL A 115 -10.37 -1.12 11.06
N HIS A 116 -9.50 -2.01 10.60
CA HIS A 116 -8.10 -1.71 10.31
C HIS A 116 -7.98 -1.24 8.86
N ILE A 117 -7.38 -0.07 8.65
CA ILE A 117 -7.20 0.54 7.34
C ILE A 117 -5.71 0.68 7.04
N VAL A 118 -5.25 -0.02 6.00
CA VAL A 118 -3.86 0.08 5.51
C VAL A 118 -3.86 0.78 4.17
N ARG A 119 -2.99 1.79 4.04
CA ARG A 119 -2.69 2.43 2.76
C ARG A 119 -1.39 1.84 2.20
N SER A 120 -1.53 1.01 1.17
CA SER A 120 -0.42 0.54 0.36
C SER A 120 -0.58 1.12 -1.06
N THR A 121 -0.66 0.29 -2.10
CA THR A 121 -1.05 0.69 -3.47
C THR A 121 -2.54 1.00 -3.60
N SER A 122 -3.37 0.37 -2.78
CA SER A 122 -4.80 0.61 -2.59
C SER A 122 -5.15 0.70 -1.11
N LEU A 123 -6.33 1.22 -0.79
CA LEU A 123 -6.86 1.17 0.57
C LEU A 123 -7.43 -0.23 0.83
N LYS A 124 -6.86 -0.92 1.83
CA LYS A 124 -7.38 -2.19 2.32
C LYS A 124 -8.12 -1.97 3.64
N TYR A 125 -9.29 -2.56 3.74
CA TYR A 125 -10.14 -2.49 4.92
C TYR A 125 -10.36 -3.89 5.46
N SER A 126 -9.94 -4.12 6.69
CA SER A 126 -10.14 -5.38 7.40
C SER A 126 -11.05 -5.14 8.59
N LYS A 127 -12.26 -5.73 8.57
CA LYS A 127 -13.15 -5.74 9.75
C LYS A 127 -12.46 -6.55 10.84
N ILE A 128 -12.50 -6.03 12.06
CA ILE A 128 -11.99 -6.68 13.26
C ILE A 128 -13.21 -6.93 14.15
N ARG A 129 -13.65 -8.18 14.20
CA ARG A 129 -14.82 -8.56 15.00
C ARG A 129 -14.46 -8.61 16.47
N GLN A 130 -15.46 -8.40 17.32
CA GLN A 130 -15.30 -8.50 18.76
C GLN A 130 -14.93 -9.93 19.14
N PHE A 131 -13.84 -10.08 19.90
CA PHE A 131 -13.46 -11.38 20.44
C PHE A 131 -14.58 -11.98 21.31
N GLN A 132 -14.79 -13.28 21.14
CA GLN A 132 -15.69 -14.11 21.95
C GLN A 132 -14.92 -15.29 22.52
N GLU A 133 -15.21 -15.70 23.76
CA GLU A 133 -14.44 -16.74 24.46
C GLU A 133 -14.39 -18.09 23.72
N HIS A 134 -15.40 -18.40 22.90
CA HIS A 134 -15.49 -19.64 22.12
C HIS A 134 -14.77 -19.59 20.76
N PHE A 135 -14.19 -18.44 20.38
CA PHE A 135 -13.45 -18.30 19.13
C PHE A 135 -12.11 -19.02 19.18
N GLN A 136 -11.68 -19.52 18.02
CA GLN A 136 -10.41 -20.22 17.86
C GLN A 136 -9.33 -19.21 17.44
N PHE A 137 -8.17 -19.28 18.09
CA PHE A 137 -7.00 -18.44 17.77
C PHE A 137 -6.26 -18.97 16.53
N ASP A 138 -6.97 -19.06 15.42
CA ASP A 138 -6.43 -19.43 14.12
C ASP A 138 -7.15 -18.67 13.00
N VAL A 139 -6.52 -18.60 11.83
CA VAL A 139 -7.05 -17.90 10.67
C VAL A 139 -7.99 -18.82 9.88
N CYS A 140 -9.13 -18.28 9.48
CA CYS A 140 -10.14 -18.96 8.68
C CYS A 140 -9.57 -19.34 7.31
N ARG A 141 -9.34 -20.64 7.10
CA ARG A 141 -8.90 -21.19 5.82
C ARG A 141 -9.79 -20.79 4.63
N HIS A 142 -11.10 -20.68 4.85
CA HIS A 142 -12.05 -20.32 3.80
C HIS A 142 -11.93 -18.85 3.39
N GLU A 143 -11.75 -17.95 4.36
CA GLU A 143 -11.57 -16.52 4.08
C GLU A 143 -10.33 -16.28 3.21
N VAL A 144 -9.20 -16.91 3.56
CA VAL A 144 -7.92 -16.76 2.84
C VAL A 144 -8.03 -17.20 1.38
N ARG A 145 -8.86 -18.20 1.07
CA ARG A 145 -8.88 -18.84 -0.25
C ARG A 145 -10.00 -18.36 -1.16
N TYR A 146 -11.22 -18.22 -0.63
CA TYR A 146 -12.42 -17.99 -1.44
C TYR A 146 -13.40 -16.97 -0.83
N GLY A 147 -13.08 -16.39 0.35
CA GLY A 147 -14.04 -15.64 1.16
C GLY A 147 -14.91 -16.57 2.02
N CYS A 148 -15.11 -16.19 3.27
CA CYS A 148 -15.86 -16.96 4.25
C CYS A 148 -17.35 -16.64 4.18
N LEU A 149 -18.16 -17.64 3.84
CA LEU A 149 -19.63 -17.51 3.78
C LEU A 149 -20.30 -17.37 5.15
N ARG A 150 -19.58 -17.67 6.24
CA ARG A 150 -20.10 -17.51 7.61
C ARG A 150 -20.05 -16.07 8.11
N GLU A 151 -19.31 -15.20 7.42
CA GLU A 151 -19.18 -13.77 7.78
C GLU A 151 -18.93 -13.60 9.29
N ASP A 152 -19.75 -12.82 10.00
CA ASP A 152 -19.56 -12.58 11.43
C ASP A 152 -19.77 -13.82 12.32
N SER A 153 -20.47 -14.85 11.83
CA SER A 153 -20.67 -16.12 12.53
C SER A 153 -19.48 -17.08 12.45
N CYS A 154 -18.37 -16.70 11.80
CA CYS A 154 -17.18 -17.55 11.74
C CYS A 154 -16.37 -17.50 13.05
N HIS A 155 -16.05 -18.65 13.64
CA HIS A 155 -15.26 -18.71 14.88
C HIS A 155 -13.75 -18.52 14.69
N PHE A 156 -13.28 -18.37 13.45
CA PHE A 156 -11.86 -18.20 13.11
C PHE A 156 -11.61 -16.79 12.60
N ALA A 157 -10.41 -16.26 12.81
CA ALA A 157 -10.05 -14.92 12.37
C ALA A 157 -10.00 -14.83 10.83
N HIS A 158 -10.59 -13.81 10.24
CA HIS A 158 -10.63 -13.51 8.81
C HIS A 158 -9.37 -12.76 8.34
N SER A 159 -8.49 -12.36 9.27
CA SER A 159 -7.19 -11.83 8.92
C SER A 159 -6.19 -12.02 10.05
N PHE A 160 -4.89 -11.96 9.72
CA PHE A 160 -3.82 -11.99 10.73
C PHE A 160 -3.91 -10.84 11.73
N ILE A 161 -4.35 -9.65 11.28
CA ILE A 161 -4.53 -8.51 12.18
C ILE A 161 -5.73 -8.73 13.11
N GLU A 162 -6.82 -9.32 12.63
CA GLU A 162 -7.94 -9.70 13.50
C GLU A 162 -7.49 -10.70 14.57
N LEU A 163 -6.74 -11.73 14.19
CA LEU A 163 -6.20 -12.71 15.14
C LEU A 163 -5.33 -12.05 16.22
N LYS A 164 -4.43 -11.13 15.83
CA LYS A 164 -3.58 -10.41 16.78
C LYS A 164 -4.37 -9.50 17.71
N ILE A 165 -5.45 -8.89 17.22
CA ILE A 165 -6.34 -8.11 18.07
C ILE A 165 -7.09 -9.02 19.05
N TRP A 166 -7.63 -10.17 18.62
CA TRP A 166 -8.29 -11.10 19.55
C TRP A 166 -7.35 -11.58 20.66
N LEU A 167 -6.11 -11.91 20.32
CA LEU A 167 -5.09 -12.26 21.32
C LEU A 167 -4.84 -11.09 22.28
N LEU A 168 -4.71 -9.86 21.77
CA LEU A 168 -4.55 -8.67 22.60
C LEU A 168 -5.75 -8.49 23.55
N GLN A 169 -6.98 -8.62 23.05
CA GLN A 169 -8.19 -8.50 23.86
C GLN A 169 -8.25 -9.57 24.96
N GLN A 170 -7.92 -10.82 24.63
CA GLN A 170 -7.89 -11.92 25.60
C GLN A 170 -6.88 -11.71 26.72
N TYR A 171 -5.68 -11.18 26.42
CA TYR A 171 -4.63 -11.03 27.43
C TYR A 171 -4.69 -9.72 28.22
N SER A 172 -5.22 -8.65 27.62
CA SER A 172 -5.21 -7.31 28.23
C SER A 172 -6.59 -6.80 28.63
N GLY A 173 -7.66 -7.46 28.19
CA GLY A 173 -9.03 -6.98 28.35
C GLY A 173 -9.36 -5.71 27.56
N MET A 174 -8.49 -5.27 26.64
CA MET A 174 -8.72 -4.05 25.86
C MET A 174 -10.02 -4.13 25.05
N THR A 175 -10.82 -3.07 25.14
CA THR A 175 -12.01 -2.89 24.32
C THR A 175 -11.65 -2.35 22.93
N HIS A 176 -12.58 -2.40 21.98
CA HIS A 176 -12.39 -1.75 20.68
C HIS A 176 -12.15 -0.23 20.82
N GLU A 177 -12.76 0.40 21.82
CA GLU A 177 -12.54 1.80 22.18
C GLU A 177 -11.09 2.06 22.57
N ASP A 178 -10.54 1.24 23.47
CA ASP A 178 -9.14 1.34 23.92
C ASP A 178 -8.19 1.19 22.74
N ILE A 179 -8.46 0.25 21.85
CA ILE A 179 -7.66 -0.01 20.64
C ILE A 179 -7.61 1.22 19.73
N VAL A 180 -8.76 1.84 19.45
CA VAL A 180 -8.83 3.06 18.62
C VAL A 180 -8.17 4.24 19.32
N GLN A 181 -8.35 4.39 20.64
CA GLN A 181 -7.71 5.46 21.41
C GLN A 181 -6.18 5.31 21.40
N GLU A 182 -5.67 4.11 21.66
CA GLU A 182 -4.24 3.84 21.68
C GLU A 182 -3.62 3.97 20.28
N SER A 183 -4.36 3.56 19.24
CA SER A 183 -3.97 3.81 17.84
C SER A 183 -3.84 5.31 17.54
N LYS A 184 -4.81 6.13 17.98
CA LYS A 184 -4.77 7.59 17.81
C LYS A 184 -3.59 8.21 18.57
N LYS A 185 -3.37 7.83 19.83
CA LYS A 185 -2.23 8.32 20.63
C LYS A 185 -0.91 7.99 19.95
N PHE A 186 -0.73 6.77 19.44
CA PHE A 186 0.48 6.37 18.73
C PHE A 186 0.76 7.28 17.52
N TRP A 187 -0.25 7.57 16.71
CA TRP A 187 -0.09 8.44 15.55
C TRP A 187 0.11 9.91 15.92
N GLN A 188 -0.59 10.43 16.93
CA GLN A 188 -0.39 11.78 17.46
C GLN A 188 1.01 11.96 18.05
N GLN A 189 1.52 10.97 18.77
CA GLN A 189 2.89 10.97 19.29
C GLN A 189 3.90 10.90 18.15
N MET A 190 3.69 10.06 17.15
CA MET A 190 4.53 9.99 15.95
C MET A 190 4.57 11.33 15.19
N GLU A 191 3.45 12.04 15.10
CA GLU A 191 3.35 13.38 14.51
C GLU A 191 4.03 14.45 15.39
N ALA A 192 3.84 14.39 16.71
CA ALA A 192 4.47 15.31 17.67
C ALA A 192 5.99 15.10 17.77
N HIS A 193 6.48 13.86 17.70
CA HIS A 193 7.91 13.55 17.63
C HIS A 193 8.52 13.95 16.29
N ALA A 194 7.74 13.92 15.19
CA ALA A 194 8.15 14.52 13.92
C ALA A 194 8.30 16.04 14.02
N GLY A 195 7.39 16.70 14.74
CA GLY A 195 7.42 18.15 14.97
C GLY A 195 8.51 18.61 15.94
N LYS A 196 8.79 17.83 17.00
CA LYS A 196 9.82 18.15 18.01
C LYS A 196 11.25 17.79 17.59
N ALA A 197 11.44 16.77 16.75
CA ALA A 197 12.74 16.47 16.15
C ALA A 197 13.26 17.62 15.25
N ASN A 198 12.38 18.54 14.86
CA ASN A 198 12.71 19.72 14.07
C ASN A 198 13.23 20.91 14.91
N ASN A 199 13.05 20.91 16.25
CA ASN A 199 13.43 22.03 17.12
C ASN A 199 14.65 21.77 18.04
N ASN A 200 15.11 20.52 18.19
CA ASN A 200 16.23 20.18 19.09
C ASN A 200 17.50 19.65 18.37
N MET A 201 17.65 19.94 17.09
CA MET A 201 18.90 19.71 16.33
C MET A 201 19.54 21.02 15.87
N ALA A 202 19.39 22.08 16.67
CA ALA A 202 20.15 23.31 16.53
C ALA A 202 21.40 23.30 17.44
N SER A 203 22.31 22.34 17.23
CA SER A 203 23.74 22.58 17.47
C SER A 203 24.58 21.45 16.88
N ALA A 204 25.55 21.85 16.05
CA ALA A 204 26.65 21.06 15.52
C ALA A 204 26.32 19.91 14.54
N ARG A 205 25.62 20.21 13.44
CA ARG A 205 26.01 19.70 12.11
C ARG A 205 25.82 20.80 11.07
N THR A 206 26.87 21.01 10.28
CA THR A 206 26.94 21.90 9.13
C THR A 206 25.66 21.87 8.30
N PRO A 207 25.04 23.02 7.97
CA PRO A 207 23.91 23.05 7.07
C PRO A 207 24.43 22.76 5.67
N ILE A 208 24.36 21.50 5.25
CA ILE A 208 24.25 21.25 3.82
C ILE A 208 22.83 21.69 3.46
N SER A 209 22.73 22.94 3.03
CA SER A 209 21.63 23.41 2.19
C SER A 209 21.59 22.54 0.93
N ASN A 210 21.01 21.34 1.02
CA ASN A 210 20.67 20.56 -0.16
C ASN A 210 19.37 21.10 -0.72
N THR A 211 19.49 22.25 -1.38
CA THR A 211 18.58 22.62 -2.43
C THR A 211 18.54 21.47 -3.44
N PHE A 212 17.43 20.72 -3.46
CA PHE A 212 17.15 19.71 -4.49
C PHE A 212 17.06 20.38 -5.87
N ASP A 213 18.18 20.49 -6.56
CA ASP A 213 18.30 21.17 -7.86
C ASP A 213 18.16 20.17 -9.03
N LEU A 214 17.07 19.39 -8.97
CA LEU A 214 16.67 18.45 -10.00
C LEU A 214 15.53 19.08 -10.80
N GLN A 215 15.59 19.01 -12.13
CA GLN A 215 14.43 19.26 -12.97
C GLN A 215 13.53 18.03 -12.98
N MET A 216 12.21 18.22 -12.93
CA MET A 216 11.24 17.12 -12.85
C MET A 216 10.15 17.28 -13.91
N LYS A 217 9.65 16.16 -14.43
CA LYS A 217 8.43 16.13 -15.26
C LYS A 217 7.76 14.76 -15.23
N PHE A 218 6.44 14.74 -15.38
CA PHE A 218 5.72 13.49 -15.66
C PHE A 218 5.64 13.26 -17.17
N VAL A 219 5.88 12.01 -17.58
CA VAL A 219 5.77 11.58 -18.98
C VAL A 219 4.92 10.32 -19.10
N CYS A 220 4.46 10.02 -20.31
CA CYS A 220 3.79 8.76 -20.63
C CYS A 220 4.77 7.59 -20.51
N GLY A 221 4.47 6.64 -19.63
CA GLY A 221 5.27 5.44 -19.40
C GLY A 221 5.33 4.47 -20.58
N GLN A 222 4.36 4.54 -21.50
CA GLN A 222 4.38 3.73 -22.74
C GLN A 222 5.32 4.34 -23.78
N CYS A 223 5.23 5.66 -23.99
CA CYS A 223 6.19 6.39 -24.82
C CYS A 223 7.62 6.27 -24.29
N TRP A 224 7.80 6.36 -22.97
CA TRP A 224 9.11 6.23 -22.33
C TRP A 224 9.77 4.87 -22.56
N ARG A 225 9.00 3.78 -22.47
CA ARG A 225 9.49 2.43 -22.81
C ARG A 225 9.95 2.32 -24.26
N ASN A 226 9.35 3.11 -25.15
CA ASN A 226 9.71 3.21 -26.56
C ASN A 226 10.78 4.29 -26.82
N GLY A 227 11.41 4.84 -25.77
CA GLY A 227 12.49 5.83 -25.88
C GLY A 227 12.03 7.28 -26.11
N GLN A 228 10.74 7.57 -25.99
CA GLN A 228 10.16 8.90 -26.22
C GLN A 228 9.81 9.61 -24.91
N VAL A 229 10.15 10.89 -24.82
CA VAL A 229 9.77 11.77 -23.70
C VAL A 229 8.52 12.54 -24.12
N VAL A 230 7.33 12.04 -23.73
CA VAL A 230 6.04 12.60 -24.14
C VAL A 230 5.25 13.05 -22.91
N GLU A 231 4.90 14.32 -22.89
CA GLU A 231 4.12 15.01 -21.85
C GLU A 231 2.60 14.91 -22.13
N PRO A 232 1.72 15.20 -21.15
CA PRO A 232 0.29 15.13 -21.37
C PRO A 232 -0.19 16.18 -22.38
N ASP A 233 -1.38 15.94 -22.93
CA ASP A 233 -2.15 16.98 -23.61
C ASP A 233 -2.64 18.06 -22.64
N LYS A 234 -3.25 19.12 -23.18
CA LYS A 234 -3.75 20.25 -22.37
C LYS A 234 -4.85 19.84 -21.38
N ASP A 235 -5.64 18.83 -21.72
CA ASP A 235 -6.78 18.35 -20.93
C ASP A 235 -6.38 17.28 -19.91
N LEU A 236 -5.10 16.87 -19.86
CA LEU A 236 -4.56 15.80 -19.04
C LEU A 236 -5.29 14.46 -19.22
N LYS A 237 -5.91 14.23 -20.38
CA LYS A 237 -6.67 13.00 -20.69
C LYS A 237 -5.80 11.99 -21.43
N TYR A 238 -4.95 12.47 -22.34
CA TYR A 238 -4.06 11.64 -23.13
C TYR A 238 -2.62 12.18 -23.12
N CYS A 239 -1.66 11.38 -23.58
CA CYS A 239 -0.35 11.91 -23.92
C CYS A 239 -0.38 12.62 -25.28
N SER A 240 0.55 13.55 -25.47
CA SER A 240 0.70 14.34 -26.72
C SER A 240 1.32 13.59 -27.91
N ALA A 241 1.45 12.26 -27.81
CA ALA A 241 1.95 11.44 -28.92
C ALA A 241 0.89 11.26 -30.02
N LYS A 242 1.35 10.97 -31.24
CA LYS A 242 0.46 10.62 -32.37
C LYS A 242 -0.48 9.45 -32.06
N ALA A 243 0.03 8.45 -31.34
CA ALA A 243 -0.78 7.40 -30.75
C ALA A 243 -1.16 7.82 -29.33
N HIS A 244 -2.37 8.36 -29.18
CA HIS A 244 -2.88 8.86 -27.91
C HIS A 244 -2.98 7.72 -26.89
N HIS A 245 -2.28 7.85 -25.77
CA HIS A 245 -2.37 6.92 -24.63
C HIS A 245 -3.08 7.60 -23.47
N CYS A 246 -3.99 6.90 -22.81
CA CYS A 246 -4.69 7.43 -21.63
C CYS A 246 -3.71 7.89 -20.55
N TRP A 247 -3.91 9.09 -20.05
CA TRP A 247 -3.09 9.71 -19.02
C TRP A 247 -3.62 9.38 -17.62
N THR A 248 -3.16 8.25 -17.06
CA THR A 248 -3.55 7.80 -15.71
C THR A 248 -2.36 7.77 -14.75
N LYS A 249 -2.64 7.66 -13.44
CA LYS A 249 -1.60 7.63 -12.40
C LYS A 249 -0.64 6.45 -12.55
N GLU A 250 -1.11 5.33 -13.06
CA GLU A 250 -0.37 4.07 -13.25
C GLU A 250 0.43 4.07 -14.57
N ARG A 251 0.04 4.92 -15.53
CA ARG A 251 0.63 4.97 -16.88
C ARG A 251 1.62 6.11 -17.07
N ARG A 252 1.85 6.92 -16.04
CA ARG A 252 2.84 8.01 -16.04
C ARG A 252 4.10 7.63 -15.27
N VAL A 253 5.23 8.19 -15.67
CA VAL A 253 6.54 8.00 -15.03
C VAL A 253 7.11 9.35 -14.66
N LEU A 254 7.65 9.49 -13.44
CA LEU A 254 8.39 10.69 -13.06
C LEU A 254 9.81 10.60 -13.61
N LEU A 255 10.21 11.59 -14.41
CA LEU A 255 11.59 11.76 -14.83
C LEU A 255 12.22 12.88 -14.03
N VAL A 256 13.48 12.67 -13.65
CA VAL A 256 14.32 13.68 -13.02
C VAL A 256 15.59 13.90 -13.83
N MET A 257 16.14 15.11 -13.75
CA MET A 257 17.38 15.46 -14.40
C MET A 257 18.21 16.36 -13.48
N SER A 258 19.43 15.94 -13.18
CA SER A 258 20.41 16.76 -12.47
C SER A 258 21.06 17.77 -13.42
N LYS A 259 21.37 18.97 -12.94
CA LYS A 259 22.12 19.97 -13.72
C LYS A 259 23.49 19.47 -14.17
N ALA A 260 24.11 18.59 -13.37
CA ALA A 260 25.42 18.02 -13.65
C ALA A 260 25.41 17.04 -14.83
N LYS A 261 24.42 16.11 -14.89
CA LYS A 261 24.39 15.07 -15.93
C LYS A 261 23.54 15.39 -17.15
N LYS A 262 22.60 16.34 -17.03
CA LYS A 262 21.67 16.76 -18.09
C LYS A 262 21.00 15.57 -18.82
N LYS A 263 20.74 14.49 -18.09
CA LYS A 263 20.12 13.26 -18.61
C LYS A 263 18.86 12.95 -17.81
N TRP A 264 17.77 12.73 -18.51
CA TRP A 264 16.52 12.28 -17.91
C TRP A 264 16.65 10.84 -17.43
N VAL A 265 16.39 10.62 -16.16
CA VAL A 265 16.34 9.30 -15.54
C VAL A 265 14.99 9.11 -14.87
N SER A 266 14.42 7.91 -15.01
CA SER A 266 13.16 7.58 -14.35
C SER A 266 13.38 7.34 -12.87
N VAL A 267 12.52 7.90 -12.03
CA VAL A 267 12.48 7.61 -10.60
C VAL A 267 11.34 6.67 -10.31
N ARG A 268 11.64 5.56 -9.63
CA ARG A 268 10.62 4.62 -9.18
C ARG A 268 9.98 5.11 -7.86
N PRO A 269 8.77 4.65 -7.55
CA PRO A 269 8.22 4.81 -6.21
C PRO A 269 9.18 4.27 -5.16
N LEU A 270 9.09 4.80 -3.94
CA LEU A 270 9.82 4.27 -2.80
C LEU A 270 9.61 2.75 -2.70
N PRO A 271 10.69 1.95 -2.54
CA PRO A 271 10.57 0.52 -2.39
C PRO A 271 9.66 0.18 -1.20
N SER A 272 8.75 -0.78 -1.39
CA SER A 272 7.87 -1.27 -0.32
C SER A 272 8.67 -2.14 0.66
N ILE A 273 9.43 -1.50 1.55
CA ILE A 273 10.23 -2.18 2.58
C ILE A 273 9.53 -1.97 3.94
N ARG A 274 9.44 -3.03 4.76
CA ARG A 274 8.82 -3.00 6.10
C ARG A 274 9.41 -1.91 7.01
N ASN A 275 10.66 -1.52 6.79
CA ASN A 275 11.35 -0.39 7.41
C ASN A 275 12.12 0.40 6.34
N PHE A 276 12.03 1.75 6.34
CA PHE A 276 12.89 2.56 5.47
C PHE A 276 14.36 2.40 5.91
N PRO A 277 15.29 2.09 5.00
CA PRO A 277 16.70 1.95 5.35
C PRO A 277 17.24 3.30 5.83
N GLN A 278 18.23 3.31 6.74
CA GLN A 278 18.81 4.56 7.26
C GLN A 278 19.33 5.45 6.13
N GLN A 279 19.88 4.84 5.08
CA GLN A 279 20.30 5.46 3.84
C GLN A 279 19.89 4.59 2.65
N TYR A 280 19.68 5.21 1.48
CA TYR A 280 19.49 4.46 0.24
C TYR A 280 20.84 4.29 -0.45
N ASP A 281 21.20 3.05 -0.75
CA ASP A 281 22.42 2.72 -1.49
C ASP A 281 22.13 2.47 -2.98
N LEU A 282 23.17 2.62 -3.81
CA LEU A 282 23.07 2.37 -5.25
C LEU A 282 23.06 0.86 -5.54
N CYS A 283 22.28 0.46 -6.54
CA CYS A 283 22.26 -0.90 -7.03
C CYS A 283 23.57 -1.20 -7.76
N ILE A 284 24.30 -2.22 -7.30
CA ILE A 284 25.59 -2.65 -7.88
C ILE A 284 25.46 -2.94 -9.39
N HIS A 285 24.35 -3.56 -9.81
CA HIS A 285 24.12 -3.84 -11.23
C HIS A 285 23.96 -2.56 -12.04
N ALA A 286 23.14 -1.63 -11.56
CA ALA A 286 22.92 -0.35 -12.23
C ALA A 286 24.20 0.51 -12.25
N GLN A 287 24.97 0.50 -11.16
CA GLN A 287 26.26 1.18 -11.05
C GLN A 287 27.28 0.67 -12.08
N ASN A 288 27.28 -0.64 -12.33
CA ASN A 288 28.13 -1.29 -13.32
C ASN A 288 27.58 -1.24 -14.76
N GLY A 289 26.53 -0.44 -15.01
CA GLY A 289 25.90 -0.31 -16.33
C GLY A 289 25.15 -1.55 -16.81
N ARG A 290 24.92 -2.54 -15.93
CA ARG A 290 24.19 -3.77 -16.24
C ARG A 290 22.70 -3.60 -15.95
N LYS A 291 21.85 -4.32 -16.67
CA LYS A 291 20.42 -4.36 -16.37
C LYS A 291 20.21 -5.04 -15.01
N CYS A 292 19.54 -4.35 -14.09
CA CYS A 292 19.16 -4.93 -12.81
C CYS A 292 18.16 -6.05 -13.02
N GLN A 293 18.44 -7.24 -12.46
CA GLN A 293 17.57 -8.42 -12.56
C GLN A 293 16.30 -8.30 -11.69
N TYR A 294 16.29 -7.38 -10.73
CA TYR A 294 15.17 -7.12 -9.82
C TYR A 294 14.27 -5.98 -10.32
N VAL A 295 13.72 -6.12 -11.52
CA VAL A 295 12.85 -5.09 -12.14
C VAL A 295 11.61 -4.86 -11.28
N GLY A 296 11.41 -3.62 -10.82
CA GLY A 296 10.26 -3.21 -10.01
C GLY A 296 10.36 -3.52 -8.50
N ASN A 297 11.25 -4.43 -8.09
CA ASN A 297 11.39 -4.87 -6.69
C ASN A 297 12.77 -4.55 -6.08
N CYS A 298 13.67 -3.89 -6.82
CA CYS A 298 14.98 -3.53 -6.28
C CYS A 298 14.85 -2.45 -5.19
N SER A 299 15.31 -2.76 -3.98
CA SER A 299 15.40 -1.82 -2.85
C SER A 299 16.55 -0.83 -2.95
N PHE A 300 17.45 -1.01 -3.93
CA PHE A 300 18.58 -0.13 -4.19
C PHE A 300 18.28 0.83 -5.33
N ALA A 301 18.82 2.05 -5.26
CA ALA A 301 18.61 3.08 -6.26
C ALA A 301 19.41 2.78 -7.54
N HIS A 302 18.79 2.95 -8.70
CA HIS A 302 19.37 2.73 -10.03
C HIS A 302 20.09 3.97 -10.57
N SER A 303 19.98 5.11 -9.89
CA SER A 303 20.76 6.31 -10.20
C SER A 303 20.99 7.15 -8.94
N PRO A 304 22.05 7.99 -8.91
CA PRO A 304 22.25 8.98 -7.86
C PRO A 304 21.03 9.90 -7.69
N GLU A 305 20.39 10.28 -8.79
CA GLU A 305 19.19 11.12 -8.78
C GLU A 305 17.97 10.41 -8.17
N GLU A 306 17.81 9.09 -8.42
CA GLU A 306 16.77 8.27 -7.76
C GLU A 306 17.05 8.14 -6.26
N ARG A 307 18.31 7.92 -5.87
CA ARG A 307 18.74 7.89 -4.47
C ARG A 307 18.41 9.20 -3.75
N GLU A 308 18.78 10.33 -4.36
CA GLU A 308 18.48 11.65 -3.82
C GLU A 308 16.98 11.85 -3.67
N MET A 309 16.18 11.51 -4.69
CA MET A 309 14.72 11.63 -4.61
C MET A 309 14.13 10.76 -3.49
N TRP A 310 14.58 9.52 -3.34
CA TRP A 310 14.10 8.64 -2.28
C TRP A 310 14.49 9.15 -0.89
N THR A 311 15.69 9.69 -0.75
CA THR A 311 16.12 10.36 0.50
C THR A 311 15.24 11.56 0.80
N PHE A 312 14.97 12.43 -0.18
CA PHE A 312 14.04 13.56 -0.02
C PHE A 312 12.65 13.12 0.42
N MET A 313 12.09 12.15 -0.29
CA MET A 313 10.77 11.61 -0.01
C MET A 313 10.70 11.01 1.39
N LYS A 314 11.74 10.30 1.83
CA LYS A 314 11.86 9.76 3.18
C LYS A 314 11.96 10.87 4.24
N GLU A 315 12.86 11.83 4.06
CA GLU A 315 13.11 12.93 5.01
C GLU A 315 11.87 13.81 5.19
N ASN A 316 11.14 14.05 4.10
CA ASN A 316 9.92 14.86 4.10
C ASN A 316 8.64 14.02 4.32
N LYS A 317 8.77 12.71 4.54
CA LYS A 317 7.66 11.75 4.75
C LYS A 317 6.62 11.77 3.61
N ILE A 318 7.07 12.01 2.39
CA ILE A 318 6.25 12.02 1.18
C ILE A 318 6.31 10.64 0.55
N LEU A 319 5.19 9.94 0.50
CA LEU A 319 5.08 8.63 -0.15
C LEU A 319 4.52 8.72 -1.56
N ASP A 320 3.84 9.82 -1.90
CA ASP A 320 3.22 10.01 -3.20
C ASP A 320 4.11 10.84 -4.13
N MET A 321 4.47 10.25 -5.28
CA MET A 321 5.30 10.91 -6.29
C MET A 321 4.66 12.19 -6.84
N GLN A 322 3.32 12.25 -6.88
CA GLN A 322 2.59 13.45 -7.28
C GLN A 322 2.82 14.60 -6.31
N GLN A 323 2.72 14.32 -5.01
CA GLN A 323 2.93 15.32 -3.96
C GLN A 323 4.36 15.88 -4.02
N THR A 324 5.36 15.03 -4.26
CA THR A 324 6.75 15.45 -4.47
C THR A 324 6.88 16.41 -5.66
N TYR A 325 6.23 16.07 -6.78
CA TYR A 325 6.23 16.91 -7.99
C TYR A 325 5.51 18.25 -7.78
N ASP A 326 4.35 18.25 -7.10
CA ASP A 326 3.59 19.48 -6.83
C ASP A 326 4.34 20.42 -5.88
N MET A 327 5.04 19.88 -4.89
CA MET A 327 5.93 20.65 -4.00
C MET A 327 7.10 21.26 -4.78
N TRP A 328 7.70 20.50 -5.69
CA TRP A 328 8.75 21.01 -6.58
C TRP A 328 8.23 22.13 -7.49
N LEU A 329 7.04 21.95 -8.09
CA LEU A 329 6.43 22.94 -8.97
C LEU A 329 6.13 24.25 -8.23
N LYS A 330 5.59 24.19 -7.02
CA LYS A 330 5.36 25.37 -6.17
C LYS A 330 6.65 26.14 -5.85
N LYS A 331 7.75 25.43 -5.65
CA LYS A 331 9.06 26.01 -5.30
C LYS A 331 9.77 26.61 -6.52
N HIS A 332 9.70 25.95 -7.68
CA HIS A 332 10.36 26.38 -8.92
C HIS A 332 9.51 27.30 -9.80
N ASN A 333 8.22 27.41 -9.50
CA ASN A 333 7.27 28.27 -10.21
C ASN A 333 6.38 29.04 -9.21
N PRO A 334 6.96 29.89 -8.34
CA PRO A 334 6.20 30.60 -7.29
C PRO A 334 5.21 31.65 -7.82
N GLY A 335 5.10 31.83 -9.15
CA GLY A 335 4.39 32.94 -9.81
C GLY A 335 3.44 32.54 -10.94
N LYS A 336 2.62 31.51 -10.78
CA LYS A 336 1.36 31.41 -11.56
C LYS A 336 0.15 31.39 -10.61
N PRO A 337 -0.48 32.56 -10.38
CA PRO A 337 -1.84 32.63 -9.85
C PRO A 337 -2.78 31.88 -10.80
N GLY A 338 -3.80 31.23 -10.24
CA GLY A 338 -4.65 30.30 -10.95
C GLY A 338 -5.42 30.89 -12.13
N GLU A 339 -5.60 30.09 -13.17
CA GLU A 339 -6.81 30.16 -13.98
C GLU A 339 -7.87 29.32 -13.26
N GLY A 340 -8.52 29.95 -12.29
CA GLY A 340 -9.94 29.71 -12.11
C GLY A 340 -10.62 30.29 -13.33
N THR A 341 -11.11 29.44 -14.23
CA THR A 341 -11.97 29.92 -15.30
C THR A 341 -13.30 30.36 -14.67
N PRO A 342 -13.75 31.60 -14.89
CA PRO A 342 -14.98 32.11 -14.33
C PRO A 342 -16.20 31.33 -14.85
N LEU A 343 -17.15 31.10 -13.95
CA LEU A 343 -18.54 30.81 -14.30
C LEU A 343 -19.05 31.93 -15.20
N THR A 344 -19.21 31.63 -16.49
CA THR A 344 -20.07 32.39 -17.39
C THR A 344 -21.24 31.49 -17.75
N SER A 345 -22.43 31.93 -17.35
CA SER A 345 -23.71 31.41 -17.77
C SER A 345 -24.00 31.85 -19.21
N ARG A 346 -24.34 30.91 -20.10
CA ARG A 346 -25.60 30.88 -20.88
C ARG A 346 -25.56 29.82 -22.00
N GLU A 347 -26.59 28.98 -21.92
CA GLU A 347 -27.53 28.54 -22.97
C GLU A 347 -27.00 28.00 -24.32
N GLY A 348 -27.40 26.76 -24.61
CA GLY A 348 -27.32 26.16 -25.96
C GLY A 348 -27.33 24.64 -25.93
N GLU A 349 -28.51 24.06 -26.06
CA GLU A 349 -28.80 22.62 -26.16
C GLU A 349 -27.91 21.89 -27.19
N LYS A 350 -27.59 20.62 -26.90
CA LYS A 350 -27.89 19.48 -27.79
C LYS A 350 -27.56 18.15 -27.09
N GLN A 351 -28.62 17.41 -26.81
CA GLN A 351 -28.62 16.02 -26.39
C GLN A 351 -28.02 15.18 -27.52
N ILE A 352 -26.84 14.59 -27.30
CA ILE A 352 -26.25 13.63 -28.26
C ILE A 352 -26.86 12.26 -27.95
N GLN A 353 -27.76 11.80 -28.82
CA GLN A 353 -28.18 10.41 -28.91
C GLN A 353 -26.99 9.53 -29.32
N MET A 354 -26.83 8.40 -28.64
CA MET A 354 -25.89 7.34 -29.02
C MET A 354 -26.51 6.46 -30.13
N PRO A 355 -25.79 6.12 -31.21
CA PRO A 355 -26.28 5.18 -32.22
C PRO A 355 -26.48 3.77 -31.64
N THR A 356 -27.58 3.11 -32.02
CA THR A 356 -28.02 1.80 -31.49
C THR A 356 -27.82 0.75 -32.55
N ASP A 357 -26.57 0.35 -32.76
CA ASP A 357 -26.22 -0.57 -33.84
C ASP A 357 -25.18 -1.55 -33.27
N TYR A 358 -25.65 -2.58 -32.55
CA TYR A 358 -25.04 -3.91 -32.32
C TYR A 358 -25.68 -4.62 -31.11
N ALA A 359 -27.00 -4.88 -31.18
CA ALA A 359 -27.66 -5.83 -30.29
C ALA A 359 -28.69 -6.64 -31.09
N ASP A 360 -28.31 -7.85 -31.49
CA ASP A 360 -29.21 -8.81 -32.12
C ASP A 360 -30.26 -9.31 -31.13
N MET A 361 -31.50 -9.42 -31.62
CA MET A 361 -32.66 -9.89 -30.88
C MET A 361 -32.54 -11.39 -30.61
N VAL A 362 -32.43 -11.76 -29.32
CA VAL A 362 -32.62 -13.15 -28.89
C VAL A 362 -34.12 -13.42 -28.82
N VAL A 363 -34.63 -14.21 -29.77
CA VAL A 363 -36.03 -14.64 -29.85
C VAL A 363 -36.36 -15.57 -28.67
N PRO A 364 -37.50 -15.40 -27.97
CA PRO A 364 -37.92 -16.32 -26.93
C PRO A 364 -38.49 -17.60 -27.54
N TYR A 365 -37.90 -18.75 -27.21
CA TYR A 365 -38.50 -20.05 -27.49
C TYR A 365 -39.71 -20.26 -26.57
N SER A 366 -40.86 -20.47 -27.20
CA SER A 366 -42.06 -21.02 -26.57
C SER A 366 -42.20 -22.49 -26.98
N ARG A 367 -42.14 -23.40 -26.02
CA ARG A 367 -43.10 -24.51 -25.88
C ARG A 367 -42.95 -25.17 -24.51
#